data_AF-X1QNE9-F1
#
_entry.id   AF-X1QNE9-F1
#
_cell.length_a   1.000
_cell.length_b   1.000
_cell.length_c   1.000
_cell.angle_alpha   90.00
_cell.angle_beta   90.00
_cell.angle_gamma   90.00
#
_symmetry.space_group_name_H-M   'P 1'
#
loop_
_entity.id
_entity.type
_entity.pdbx_description
1 polymer ?
#
loop_
_entity_poly.entity_id
_entity_poly.type
_entity_poly.pdbx_seq_one_letter_code
_entity_poly.pdbx_strand_id
1 'polypeptide(L)'
;LSVSMGLGLITLLAARLAKAGESLPKIVEEVRQSIPHTHLWGYFDTLKYVFRGGRLGKAKALLGSVLPVKAILTMRDGELHPAGLVRTRAKG
;
A
#
# COMPACT_ATOMS: atom_id res chain seq x y z
N LEU A 1 2.50 5.31 -6.24
CA LEU A 1 3.36 5.49 -5.02
C LEU A 1 2.95 4.46 -3.98
N SER A 2 3.93 3.85 -3.29
CA SER A 2 3.70 2.80 -2.28
C SER A 2 4.42 3.10 -0.94
N VAL A 3 4.18 2.30 0.10
CA VAL A 3 4.70 2.46 1.48
C VAL A 3 5.04 1.11 2.09
N SER A 4 5.72 1.10 3.24
CA SER A 4 6.15 -0.11 3.93
C SER A 4 6.92 -1.05 3.00
N MET A 5 6.60 -2.34 2.98
CA MET A 5 7.28 -3.32 2.13
C MET A 5 7.07 -3.08 0.63
N GLY A 6 5.97 -2.45 0.20
CA GLY A 6 5.81 -2.09 -1.22
C GLY A 6 6.92 -1.14 -1.68
N LEU A 7 7.23 -0.13 -0.87
CA LEU A 7 8.37 0.74 -1.13
C LEU A 7 9.71 0.00 -0.94
N GLY A 8 9.82 -0.81 0.12
CA GLY A 8 11.03 -1.57 0.43
C GLY A 8 11.46 -2.51 -0.70
N LEU A 9 10.52 -3.21 -1.35
CA LEU A 9 10.80 -4.10 -2.48
C LEU A 9 11.39 -3.34 -3.68
N ILE A 10 10.85 -2.17 -3.99
CA ILE A 10 11.35 -1.30 -5.07
C ILE A 10 12.75 -0.77 -4.72
N THR A 11 12.98 -0.38 -3.46
CA THR A 11 14.30 0.05 -2.99
C THR A 11 15.32 -1.08 -3.07
N LEU A 12 14.94 -2.31 -2.70
CA LEU A 12 15.81 -3.49 -2.80
C LEU A 12 16.16 -3.83 -4.25
N LEU A 13 15.21 -3.68 -5.18
CA LEU A 13 15.47 -3.82 -6.61
C LEU A 13 16.52 -2.81 -7.07
N ALA A 14 16.33 -1.52 -6.76
CA ALA A 14 17.28 -0.47 -7.12
C ALA A 14 18.69 -0.74 -6.56
N ALA A 15 18.78 -1.16 -5.29
CA ALA A 15 20.04 -1.50 -4.65
C ALA A 15 20.74 -2.69 -5.32
N ARG A 16 19.98 -3.71 -5.75
CA ARG A 16 20.54 -4.87 -6.46
C ARG A 16 21.11 -4.49 -7.82
N LEU A 17 20.40 -3.66 -8.59
CA LEU A 17 20.87 -3.18 -9.90
C LEU A 17 22.10 -2.29 -9.76
N ALA A 18 22.10 -1.39 -8.77
CA ALA A 18 23.27 -0.57 -8.46
C ALA A 18 24.49 -1.44 -8.08
N LYS A 19 24.29 -2.47 -7.26
CA LYS A 19 25.35 -3.43 -6.91
C LYS A 19 25.86 -4.22 -8.12
N ALA A 20 25.01 -4.46 -9.11
CA ALA A 20 25.38 -5.11 -10.37
C ALA A 20 26.11 -4.17 -11.35
N GLY A 21 26.30 -2.89 -11.01
CA GLY A 21 27.01 -1.92 -11.85
C GLY A 21 26.15 -1.29 -12.94
N GLU A 22 24.81 -1.41 -12.84
CA GLU A 22 23.90 -0.79 -13.82
C GLU A 22 23.94 0.73 -13.76
N SER A 23 23.69 1.38 -14.90
CA SER A 23 23.68 2.83 -14.98
C SER A 23 22.46 3.45 -14.29
N LEU A 24 22.61 4.64 -13.71
CA LEU A 24 21.51 5.35 -13.05
C LEU A 24 20.25 5.48 -13.93
N PRO A 25 20.32 5.87 -15.22
CA PRO A 25 19.14 5.94 -16.08
C PRO A 25 18.40 4.61 -16.20
N LYS A 26 19.14 3.49 -16.31
CA LYS A 26 18.56 2.15 -16.41
C LYS A 26 17.91 1.71 -15.11
N ILE A 27 18.54 2.02 -13.97
CA ILE A 27 17.95 1.75 -12.64
C ILE A 27 16.64 2.51 -12.47
N VAL A 28 16.61 3.80 -12.84
CA VAL A 28 15.40 4.64 -12.74
C VAL A 28 14.28 4.08 -13.61
N GLU A 29 14.60 3.65 -14.83
CA GLU A 29 13.63 3.06 -15.74
C GLU A 29 13.04 1.76 -15.17
N GLU A 30 13.89 0.82 -14.72
CA GLU A 30 13.46 -0.45 -14.15
C GLU A 30 12.61 -0.26 -12.89
N VAL A 31 12.99 0.69 -12.04
CA VAL A 31 12.20 1.08 -10.87
C VAL A 31 10.83 1.60 -11.27
N ARG A 32 10.76 2.49 -12.27
CA ARG A 32 9.47 3.05 -12.75
C ARG A 32 8.56 1.97 -13.32
N GLN A 33 9.13 1.03 -14.08
CA GLN A 33 8.40 -0.10 -14.63
C GLN A 33 7.91 -1.07 -13.54
N SER A 34 8.64 -1.20 -12.44
CA SER A 34 8.27 -2.09 -11.33
C SER A 34 7.19 -1.54 -10.39
N ILE A 35 7.02 -0.21 -10.31
CA ILE A 35 6.00 0.44 -9.47
C ILE A 35 4.57 -0.08 -9.74
N PRO A 36 4.05 -0.11 -10.99
CA PRO A 36 2.67 -0.56 -11.26
C PRO A 36 2.42 -2.04 -10.92
N HIS A 37 3.47 -2.86 -10.89
CA HIS A 37 3.39 -4.28 -10.54
C HIS A 37 3.50 -4.55 -9.02
N THR A 38 3.69 -3.50 -8.22
CA THR A 38 3.79 -3.61 -6.76
C THR A 38 2.46 -3.32 -6.10
N HIS A 39 1.87 -4.33 -5.47
CA HIS A 39 0.58 -4.19 -4.76
C HIS A 39 0.74 -4.32 -3.25
N LEU A 40 0.10 -3.40 -2.51
CA LEU A 40 0.01 -3.45 -1.06
C LEU A 40 -1.44 -3.71 -0.64
N TRP A 41 -1.61 -4.66 0.26
CA TRP A 41 -2.87 -4.96 0.93
C TRP A 41 -2.63 -4.89 2.44
N GLY A 42 -3.36 -4.01 3.10
CA GLY A 42 -3.29 -3.79 4.54
C GLY A 42 -4.58 -4.22 5.20
N TYR A 43 -4.45 -5.03 6.24
CA TYR A 43 -5.57 -5.48 7.06
C TYR A 43 -5.61 -4.69 8.37
N PHE A 44 -6.75 -4.08 8.68
CA PHE A 44 -6.92 -3.23 9.85
C PHE A 44 -8.05 -3.71 10.73
N ASP A 45 -7.75 -3.92 12.01
CA ASP A 45 -8.76 -4.21 13.03
C ASP A 45 -9.62 -2.98 13.36
N THR A 46 -9.07 -1.78 13.17
CA THR A 46 -9.80 -0.51 13.34
C THR A 46 -9.23 0.57 12.42
N LEU A 47 -10.11 1.42 11.90
CA LEU A 47 -9.73 2.59 11.10
C LEU A 47 -9.43 3.83 11.96
N LYS A 48 -9.66 3.78 13.28
CA LYS A 48 -9.51 4.92 14.21
C LYS A 48 -8.16 5.63 14.07
N TYR A 49 -7.07 4.88 14.00
CA TYR A 49 -5.72 5.45 13.96
C TYR A 49 -5.37 6.05 12.59
N VAL A 50 -5.73 5.35 11.51
CA VAL A 50 -5.54 5.86 10.14
C VAL A 50 -6.39 7.12 9.90
N PHE A 51 -7.59 7.16 10.47
CA PHE A 51 -8.47 8.33 10.49
C PHE A 51 -7.86 9.51 11.24
N ARG A 52 -7.49 9.31 12.52
CA ARG A 52 -6.87 10.36 13.34
C ARG A 52 -5.57 10.88 12.74
N GLY A 53 -4.86 10.02 12.02
CA GLY A 53 -3.68 10.42 11.29
C GLY A 53 -3.96 11.29 10.06
N GLY A 54 -5.17 11.27 9.50
CA GLY A 54 -5.50 11.96 8.25
C GLY A 54 -5.12 11.18 6.98
N ARG A 55 -4.69 9.92 7.10
CA ARG A 55 -4.15 9.11 5.97
C ARG A 55 -5.20 8.23 5.30
N LEU A 56 -6.47 8.30 5.71
CA LEU A 56 -7.51 7.46 5.10
C LEU A 56 -7.80 7.79 3.63
N GLY A 57 -7.51 9.01 3.16
CA GLY A 57 -7.83 9.41 1.78
C GLY A 57 -9.28 9.07 1.42
N LYS A 58 -9.45 8.28 0.34
CA LYS A 58 -10.75 7.80 -0.16
C LYS A 58 -11.37 6.67 0.68
N ALA A 59 -10.60 6.02 1.55
CA ALA A 59 -11.14 5.06 2.51
C ALA A 59 -11.99 5.70 3.63
N LYS A 60 -12.11 7.04 3.68
CA LYS A 60 -13.07 7.75 4.55
C LYS A 60 -14.52 7.31 4.33
N ALA A 61 -14.88 6.80 3.15
CA ALA A 61 -16.21 6.25 2.88
C ALA A 61 -16.62 5.12 3.85
N LEU A 62 -15.65 4.45 4.50
CA LEU A 62 -15.89 3.39 5.46
C LEU A 62 -16.22 3.91 6.88
N LEU A 63 -16.07 5.20 7.17
CA LEU A 63 -16.32 5.76 8.51
C LEU A 63 -17.81 5.79 8.90
N GLY A 64 -18.72 5.65 7.93
CA GLY A 64 -20.17 5.60 8.17
C GLY A 64 -20.71 4.22 8.54
N SER A 65 -19.89 3.16 8.55
CA SER A 65 -20.37 1.82 8.87
C SER A 65 -20.60 1.67 10.38
N VAL A 66 -21.87 1.48 10.77
CA VAL A 66 -22.31 1.32 12.17
C VAL A 66 -21.82 -0.02 12.80
N LEU A 67 -21.34 -0.97 11.99
CA LEU A 67 -20.83 -2.26 12.48
C LEU A 67 -19.30 -2.27 12.67
N PRO A 68 -18.77 -3.01 13.68
CA PRO A 68 -17.36 -3.31 13.79
C PRO A 68 -16.95 -4.26 12.65
N VAL A 69 -16.40 -3.70 11.58
CA VAL A 69 -15.86 -4.43 10.43
C VAL A 69 -14.35 -4.24 10.36
N LYS A 70 -13.65 -5.31 10.00
CA LYS A 70 -12.21 -5.30 9.76
C LYS A 70 -11.99 -4.94 8.29
N ALA A 71 -11.19 -3.92 8.05
CA ALA A 71 -11.06 -3.30 6.75
C ALA A 71 -9.81 -3.81 6.04
N ILE A 72 -9.98 -4.20 4.77
CA ILE A 72 -8.88 -4.46 3.86
C ILE A 72 -8.74 -3.22 3.00
N LEU A 73 -7.59 -2.56 3.10
CA LEU A 73 -7.25 -1.38 2.34
C LEU A 73 -6.13 -1.70 1.36
N THR A 74 -6.19 -1.09 0.18
CA THR A 74 -5.09 -1.07 -0.78
C THR A 74 -4.67 0.38 -1.02
N MET A 75 -3.62 0.58 -1.80
CA MET A 75 -3.14 1.90 -2.15
C MET A 75 -3.17 2.09 -3.65
N ARG A 76 -3.71 3.23 -4.07
CA ARG A 76 -3.74 3.66 -5.46
C ARG A 76 -3.35 5.13 -5.49
N ASP A 77 -2.44 5.49 -6.39
CA ASP A 77 -1.97 6.86 -6.56
C ASP A 77 -1.46 7.54 -5.26
N GLY A 78 -0.95 6.75 -4.31
CA GLY A 78 -0.46 7.24 -3.02
C GLY A 78 -1.52 7.46 -1.95
N GLU A 79 -2.78 7.12 -2.22
CA GLU A 79 -3.89 7.21 -1.25
C GLU A 79 -4.40 5.82 -0.85
N LEU A 80 -4.94 5.71 0.36
CA LEU A 80 -5.63 4.50 0.80
C LEU A 80 -7.03 4.40 0.18
N HIS A 81 -7.34 3.23 -0.36
CA HIS A 81 -8.61 2.86 -0.96
C HIS A 81 -9.20 1.62 -0.28
N PRO A 82 -10.53 1.55 -0.11
CA PRO A 82 -11.20 0.32 0.27
C PRO A 82 -10.96 -0.78 -0.76
N ALA A 83 -10.58 -1.97 -0.30
CA ALA A 83 -10.46 -3.16 -1.13
C ALA A 83 -11.39 -4.30 -0.67
N GLY A 84 -11.83 -4.28 0.59
CA GLY A 84 -12.81 -5.22 1.12
C GLY A 84 -13.19 -4.93 2.57
N LEU A 85 -14.31 -5.53 3.00
CA LEU A 85 -14.77 -5.51 4.38
C LEU A 85 -15.03 -6.94 4.83
N VAL A 86 -14.48 -7.32 5.99
CA VAL A 86 -14.69 -8.65 6.56
C VAL A 86 -15.06 -8.55 8.03
N ARG A 87 -15.78 -9.55 8.54
CA ARG A 87 -16.20 -9.59 9.96
C ARG A 87 -15.22 -10.33 10.85
N THR A 88 -14.56 -11.34 10.31
CA THR A 88 -13.66 -12.25 11.04
C THR A 88 -12.31 -12.31 10.36
N ARG A 89 -11.24 -12.44 11.15
CA ARG A 89 -9.86 -12.55 10.62
C ARG A 89 -9.64 -13.72 9.69
N ALA A 90 -10.35 -14.84 9.90
CA ALA A 90 -10.24 -16.01 9.02
C ALA A 90 -10.80 -15.80 7.60
N LYS A 91 -11.53 -14.71 7.34
CA LYS A 91 -12.20 -14.45 6.05
C LYS A 91 -11.61 -13.27 5.28
N GLY A 92 -10.57 -12.62 5.81
CA GLY A 92 -9.86 -11.53 5.14
C GLY A 92 -8.41 -11.89 4.90
#